data_AF-A0A151M679-F1
#
_entry.id   AF-A0A151M679-F1
#
_cell.length_a   1.000
_cell.length_b   1.000
_cell.length_c   1.000
_cell.angle_alpha   90.00
_cell.angle_beta   90.00
_cell.angle_gamma   90.00
#
_symmetry.space_group_name_H-M   'P 1'
#
loop_
_entity.id
_entity.type
_entity.pdbx_description
1 polymer ?
#
loop_
_entity_poly.entity_id
_entity_poly.type
_entity_poly.pdbx_seq_one_letter_code
_entity_poly.pdbx_strand_id
1 'polypeptide(L)'
;MAAPRCAHVEGAEALDAVFPRDVGLFADAFPAEARYHFCGHGLRIAQHHGARLGVAAPVWEAALALCQYFEEQQLDFQGKQVIELGAGTGIVGILATLLGGDVTLTDLPLALEQLRENVARNVPAEHMVRARIRALSWGLDHEQFPSGYDVILGADIIYLRDTYPLLLRTLQHLSGPSSTIYLASKMRQEHGTAEFFETLLPRHFACELVQRDEQENISIYRVTRRGWPWLRSGPGRGRKALETFGNDFKQAEVWLHKQAQKEGWSKASKLQGRKAKEGLIGVLLEGNAAVMVEVNCETDFVARNTRFRQLVQQVAVGIMAHHQDAGKPLTTYVKRFLKAEDLSQLKTVPEGRLLSDQVALAIGKLGENMVLRRAAWVAVPSGCYIGSYVHGILPTDGPSMIKVALGKYGALVICEALANSPGTNLVDMGRKLGQHVVGMAPLSLGTLDDEPGGNTETKMLAQPFLLEPNLSLGQYLQPHGISVLDFVRFECGEAAELPGAQESQEEDAMPLLASPPAQGV
;
A
#
# COMPACT_ATOMS: atom_id res chain seq x y z
N MET A 1 0.53 30.05 64.10
CA MET A 1 1.76 30.44 63.37
C MET A 1 1.50 30.30 61.88
N ALA A 2 2.02 31.26 61.11
CA ALA A 2 1.54 31.71 59.80
C ALA A 2 1.86 30.82 58.58
N ALA A 3 1.05 30.96 57.51
CA ALA A 3 1.45 31.03 56.08
C ALA A 3 0.22 31.48 55.22
N PRO A 4 0.34 31.95 53.96
CA PRO A 4 0.16 33.37 53.62
C PRO A 4 -0.99 33.67 52.65
N ARG A 5 -1.29 34.98 52.54
CA ARG A 5 -2.23 35.63 51.60
C ARG A 5 -1.79 35.44 50.14
N CYS A 6 -2.69 34.98 49.28
CA CYS A 6 -2.60 35.21 47.84
C CYS A 6 -3.31 36.52 47.48
N ALA A 7 -2.65 37.32 46.67
CA ALA A 7 -3.11 38.62 46.19
C ALA A 7 -4.35 38.47 45.29
N HIS A 8 -5.35 39.31 45.54
CA HIS A 8 -6.40 39.63 44.57
C HIS A 8 -5.76 40.30 43.35
N VAL A 9 -6.02 39.75 42.16
CA VAL A 9 -5.87 40.50 40.92
C VAL A 9 -7.27 40.99 40.55
N GLU A 10 -7.53 42.26 40.85
CA GLU A 10 -8.63 43.01 40.25
C GLU A 10 -8.36 43.10 38.74
N GLY A 11 -9.25 42.55 37.93
CA GLY A 11 -9.11 42.58 36.48
C GLY A 11 -10.02 41.61 35.71
N ALA A 12 -10.66 40.64 36.37
CA ALA A 12 -11.50 39.66 35.69
C ALA A 12 -12.89 40.20 35.28
N GLU A 13 -13.43 41.21 35.98
CA GLU A 13 -14.81 41.67 35.73
C GLU A 13 -14.96 42.65 34.56
N ALA A 14 -13.86 43.15 33.98
CA ALA A 14 -13.89 44.09 32.85
C ALA A 14 -13.88 43.42 31.46
N LEU A 15 -13.62 42.11 31.38
CA LEU A 15 -13.60 41.37 30.10
C LEU A 15 -14.94 40.70 29.76
N ASP A 16 -15.77 40.45 30.77
CA ASP A 16 -17.12 39.85 30.61
C ASP A 16 -18.17 40.82 30.05
N ALA A 17 -17.84 42.12 29.93
CA ALA A 17 -18.71 43.13 29.34
C ALA A 17 -18.48 43.33 27.82
N VAL A 18 -17.45 42.70 27.24
CA VAL A 18 -17.05 42.89 25.83
C VAL A 18 -17.54 41.76 24.92
N PHE A 19 -17.95 40.61 25.49
CA PHE A 19 -18.49 39.49 24.72
C PHE A 19 -20.00 39.34 24.97
N PRO A 20 -20.85 39.41 23.93
CA PRO A 20 -22.27 39.14 24.08
C PRO A 20 -22.47 37.72 24.64
N ARG A 21 -23.37 37.57 25.62
CA ARG A 21 -23.80 36.28 26.19
C ARG A 21 -24.49 35.34 25.18
N ASP A 22 -24.65 35.75 23.93
CA ASP A 22 -25.12 34.89 22.85
C ASP A 22 -23.94 34.18 22.19
N VAL A 23 -23.61 33.01 22.73
CA VAL A 23 -22.71 32.01 22.13
C VAL A 23 -23.27 31.45 20.80
N GLY A 24 -24.42 31.94 20.33
CA GLY A 24 -25.04 31.59 19.05
C GLY A 24 -24.55 32.37 17.83
N LEU A 25 -23.71 33.41 18.01
CA LEU A 25 -23.21 34.25 16.90
C LEU A 25 -21.95 33.71 16.20
N PHE A 26 -21.34 32.64 16.73
CA PHE A 26 -20.20 31.93 16.13
C PHE A 26 -20.55 30.46 15.84
N ALA A 27 -21.74 30.19 15.29
CA ALA A 27 -22.00 28.86 14.76
C ALA A 27 -20.98 28.57 13.65
N ASP A 28 -20.04 27.64 13.89
CA ASP A 28 -19.07 27.15 12.89
C ASP A 28 -19.74 26.50 11.65
N ALA A 29 -21.07 26.44 11.62
CA ALA A 29 -21.88 25.97 10.51
C ALA A 29 -23.09 26.89 10.25
N PHE A 30 -23.37 27.20 8.98
CA PHE A 30 -24.59 27.88 8.56
C PHE A 30 -25.55 26.88 7.88
N PRO A 31 -26.79 26.72 8.38
CA PRO A 31 -27.76 25.83 7.77
C PRO A 31 -28.38 26.47 6.52
N ALA A 32 -28.40 25.73 5.42
CA ALA A 32 -29.20 26.02 4.24
C ALA A 32 -30.23 24.90 4.04
N GLU A 33 -31.48 25.25 3.72
CA GLU A 33 -32.50 24.27 3.35
C GLU A 33 -32.75 24.31 1.84
N ALA A 34 -32.73 23.14 1.21
CA ALA A 34 -33.12 22.97 -0.18
C ALA A 34 -34.31 22.02 -0.29
N ARG A 35 -35.13 22.22 -1.33
CA ARG A 35 -36.31 21.41 -1.62
C ARG A 35 -36.15 20.70 -2.95
N TYR A 36 -36.45 19.41 -2.95
CA TYR A 36 -36.37 18.56 -4.13
C TYR A 36 -37.68 17.77 -4.28
N HIS A 37 -37.95 17.29 -5.50
CA HIS A 37 -39.12 16.49 -5.78
C HIS A 37 -38.73 15.31 -6.67
N PHE A 38 -38.94 14.09 -6.19
CA PHE A 38 -38.60 12.85 -6.89
C PHE A 38 -39.61 11.77 -6.54
N CYS A 39 -40.02 10.96 -7.52
CA CYS A 39 -40.97 9.86 -7.38
C CYS A 39 -42.28 10.27 -6.69
N GLY A 40 -42.75 11.50 -6.91
CA GLY A 40 -43.93 12.07 -6.24
C GLY A 40 -43.73 12.48 -4.78
N HIS A 41 -42.50 12.43 -4.24
CA HIS A 41 -42.17 12.82 -2.88
C HIS A 41 -41.42 14.17 -2.85
N GLY A 42 -41.91 15.11 -2.03
CA GLY A 42 -41.20 16.36 -1.74
C GLY A 42 -40.22 16.20 -0.58
N LEU A 43 -38.94 16.43 -0.83
CA LEU A 43 -37.87 16.30 0.15
C LEU A 43 -37.38 17.68 0.59
N ARG A 44 -37.19 17.87 1.90
CA ARG A 44 -36.61 19.06 2.52
C ARG A 44 -35.28 18.68 3.17
N ILE A 45 -34.18 19.10 2.57
CA ILE A 45 -32.83 18.69 2.98
C ILE A 45 -32.10 19.90 3.58
N ALA A 46 -31.71 19.77 4.85
CA ALA A 46 -30.79 20.68 5.52
C ALA A 46 -29.35 20.35 5.14
N GLN A 47 -28.58 21.40 4.87
CA GLN A 47 -27.16 21.39 4.53
C GLN A 47 -26.43 22.30 5.52
N HIS A 48 -25.67 21.72 6.43
CA HIS A 48 -24.96 22.48 7.47
C HIS A 48 -23.54 22.80 7.00
N HIS A 49 -23.39 23.92 6.31
CA HIS A 49 -22.11 24.30 5.74
C HIS A 49 -21.17 24.82 6.82
N GLY A 50 -20.03 24.16 7.01
CA GLY A 50 -19.04 24.54 8.01
C GLY A 50 -17.77 23.71 7.90
N ALA A 51 -16.71 24.15 8.56
CA ALA A 51 -15.40 23.47 8.51
C ALA A 51 -15.44 22.02 9.03
N ARG A 52 -16.42 21.70 9.91
CA ARG A 52 -16.56 20.38 10.54
C ARG A 52 -17.12 19.30 9.63
N LEU A 53 -18.11 19.63 8.79
CA LEU A 53 -18.79 18.65 7.93
C LEU A 53 -18.12 18.53 6.55
N GLY A 54 -17.46 19.59 6.08
CA GLY A 54 -16.71 19.57 4.82
C GLY A 54 -17.55 19.04 3.66
N VAL A 55 -17.08 17.95 3.03
CA VAL A 55 -17.75 17.33 1.87
C VAL A 55 -19.09 16.65 2.19
N ALA A 56 -19.40 16.39 3.45
CA ALA A 56 -20.67 15.79 3.85
C ALA A 56 -21.82 16.80 3.97
N ALA A 57 -21.50 18.11 3.99
CA ALA A 57 -22.51 19.17 4.18
C ALA A 57 -23.45 19.37 2.98
N PRO A 58 -22.95 19.49 1.72
CA PRO A 58 -23.82 19.81 0.59
C PRO A 58 -24.55 18.58 0.02
N VAL A 59 -25.66 18.83 -0.65
CA VAL A 59 -26.26 17.88 -1.61
C VAL A 59 -25.42 17.94 -2.89
N TRP A 60 -24.84 16.82 -3.28
CA TRP A 60 -24.04 16.71 -4.50
C TRP A 60 -24.92 16.42 -5.72
N GLU A 61 -24.55 16.98 -6.87
CA GLU A 61 -25.32 16.78 -8.12
C GLU A 61 -25.40 15.31 -8.55
N ALA A 62 -24.39 14.49 -8.22
CA ALA A 62 -24.46 13.04 -8.46
C ALA A 62 -25.54 12.35 -7.63
N ALA A 63 -25.87 12.86 -6.44
CA ALA A 63 -26.97 12.35 -5.63
C ALA A 63 -28.33 12.72 -6.23
N LEU A 64 -28.47 13.93 -6.78
CA LEU A 64 -29.66 14.35 -7.52
C LEU A 64 -29.86 13.53 -8.79
N ALA A 65 -28.80 13.34 -9.57
CA ALA A 65 -28.82 12.50 -10.77
C ALA A 65 -29.24 11.05 -10.44
N LEU A 66 -28.79 10.49 -9.31
CA LEU A 66 -29.18 9.16 -8.87
C LEU A 66 -30.66 9.10 -8.43
N CYS A 67 -31.18 10.12 -7.75
CA CYS A 67 -32.60 10.22 -7.41
C CYS A 67 -33.48 10.32 -8.65
N GLN A 68 -33.08 11.14 -9.62
CA GLN A 68 -33.77 11.26 -10.91
C GLN A 68 -33.75 9.94 -11.68
N TYR A 69 -32.62 9.22 -11.68
CA TYR A 69 -32.53 7.90 -12.27
C TYR A 69 -33.51 6.90 -11.64
N PHE A 70 -33.73 6.95 -10.31
CA PHE A 70 -34.71 6.09 -9.64
C PHE A 70 -36.13 6.36 -10.13
N GLU A 71 -36.47 7.63 -10.36
CA GLU A 71 -37.77 8.04 -10.90
C GLU A 71 -37.95 7.60 -12.35
N GLU A 72 -36.97 7.90 -13.21
CA GLU A 72 -37.01 7.58 -14.64
C GLU A 72 -37.07 6.07 -14.90
N GLN A 73 -36.35 5.28 -14.11
CA GLN A 73 -36.33 3.82 -14.22
C GLN A 73 -37.38 3.11 -13.37
N GLN A 74 -38.18 3.86 -12.61
CA GLN A 74 -39.21 3.33 -11.71
C GLN A 74 -38.67 2.21 -10.80
N LEU A 75 -37.51 2.44 -10.17
CA LEU A 75 -36.88 1.42 -9.34
C LEU A 75 -37.73 1.11 -8.11
N ASP A 76 -37.99 -0.19 -7.93
CA ASP A 76 -38.73 -0.71 -6.78
C ASP A 76 -37.78 -1.13 -5.65
N PHE A 77 -37.95 -0.52 -4.49
CA PHE A 77 -37.23 -0.83 -3.26
C PHE A 77 -38.08 -1.61 -2.24
N GLN A 78 -39.35 -1.91 -2.55
CA GLN A 78 -40.28 -2.52 -1.61
C GLN A 78 -39.73 -3.83 -1.04
N GLY A 79 -39.52 -3.83 0.28
CA GLY A 79 -39.06 -5.00 1.04
C GLY A 79 -37.58 -5.36 0.85
N LYS A 80 -36.81 -4.55 0.11
CA LYS A 80 -35.37 -4.78 -0.10
C LYS A 80 -34.55 -4.26 1.08
N GLN A 81 -33.50 -5.00 1.45
CA GLN A 81 -32.46 -4.51 2.34
C GLN A 81 -31.51 -3.61 1.55
N VAL A 82 -31.43 -2.34 1.94
CA VAL A 82 -30.63 -1.32 1.25
C VAL A 82 -29.57 -0.76 2.21
N ILE A 83 -28.38 -0.47 1.70
CA ILE A 83 -27.37 0.30 2.41
C ILE A 83 -26.85 1.44 1.55
N GLU A 84 -26.81 2.64 2.10
CA GLU A 84 -26.19 3.81 1.46
C GLU A 84 -24.84 4.08 2.11
N LEU A 85 -23.79 4.17 1.30
CA LEU A 85 -22.43 4.50 1.69
C LEU A 85 -22.18 5.99 1.46
N GLY A 86 -21.61 6.68 2.46
CA GLY A 86 -21.25 8.11 2.33
C GLY A 86 -22.48 8.98 2.09
N ALA A 87 -23.52 8.80 2.89
CA ALA A 87 -24.83 9.41 2.69
C ALA A 87 -24.82 10.95 2.74
N GLY A 88 -23.92 11.55 3.52
CA GLY A 88 -23.80 13.00 3.73
C GLY A 88 -25.09 13.62 4.25
N THR A 89 -25.90 14.15 3.34
CA THR A 89 -27.24 14.69 3.63
C THR A 89 -28.32 13.62 3.74
N GLY A 90 -28.10 12.43 3.16
CA GLY A 90 -29.01 11.29 3.16
C GLY A 90 -30.10 11.32 2.10
N ILE A 91 -30.05 12.25 1.14
CA ILE A 91 -31.14 12.43 0.18
C ILE A 91 -31.49 11.14 -0.59
N VAL A 92 -30.49 10.36 -1.00
CA VAL A 92 -30.72 9.12 -1.78
C VAL A 92 -31.30 8.02 -0.90
N GLY A 93 -30.76 7.79 0.30
CA GLY A 93 -31.28 6.80 1.25
C GLY A 93 -32.66 7.16 1.80
N ILE A 94 -32.96 8.45 1.99
CA ILE A 94 -34.30 8.93 2.36
C ILE A 94 -35.28 8.59 1.24
N LEU A 95 -34.96 8.90 -0.01
CA LEU A 95 -35.83 8.56 -1.14
C LEU A 95 -36.02 7.03 -1.25
N ALA A 96 -34.95 6.24 -1.13
CA ALA A 96 -35.04 4.77 -1.13
C ALA A 96 -35.92 4.22 0.02
N THR A 97 -35.92 4.89 1.18
CA THR A 97 -36.81 4.53 2.30
C THR A 97 -38.27 4.79 1.95
N LEU A 98 -38.57 5.95 1.36
CA LEU A 98 -39.92 6.32 0.92
C LEU A 98 -40.44 5.40 -0.19
N LEU A 99 -39.55 4.88 -1.02
CA LEU A 99 -39.83 3.87 -2.04
C LEU A 99 -39.93 2.43 -1.50
N GLY A 100 -39.94 2.26 -0.17
CA GLY A 100 -40.27 0.97 0.46
C GLY A 100 -39.08 0.12 0.93
N GLY A 101 -37.86 0.61 0.80
CA GLY A 101 -36.65 -0.09 1.27
C GLY A 101 -36.49 -0.07 2.79
N ASP A 102 -35.87 -1.12 3.34
CA ASP A 102 -35.30 -1.12 4.71
C ASP A 102 -33.84 -0.67 4.58
N VAL A 103 -33.62 0.62 4.80
CA VAL A 103 -32.40 1.35 4.47
C VAL A 103 -31.52 1.55 5.69
N THR A 104 -30.27 1.13 5.58
CA THR A 104 -29.20 1.53 6.49
C THR A 104 -28.42 2.69 5.85
N LEU A 105 -28.61 3.91 6.35
CA LEU A 105 -27.88 5.09 5.90
C LEU A 105 -26.58 5.21 6.70
N THR A 106 -25.44 5.27 6.01
CA THR A 106 -24.12 5.25 6.65
C THR A 106 -23.21 6.38 6.22
N ASP A 107 -22.44 6.89 7.19
CA ASP A 107 -21.40 7.89 6.97
C ASP A 107 -20.41 7.87 8.16
N LEU A 108 -19.39 8.72 8.14
CA LEU A 108 -18.51 9.00 9.26
C LEU A 108 -19.28 9.63 10.43
N PRO A 109 -18.82 9.45 11.69
CA PRO A 109 -19.53 9.94 12.88
C PRO A 109 -19.97 11.41 12.82
N LEU A 110 -19.17 12.28 12.20
CA LEU A 110 -19.43 13.71 12.09
C LEU A 110 -20.69 14.03 11.25
N ALA A 111 -21.01 13.23 10.23
CA ALA A 111 -22.14 13.47 9.34
C ALA A 111 -23.48 12.94 9.91
N LEU A 112 -23.44 12.08 10.94
CA LEU A 112 -24.63 11.40 11.43
C LEU A 112 -25.67 12.32 12.06
N GLU A 113 -25.26 13.48 12.58
CA GLU A 113 -26.21 14.45 13.16
C GLU A 113 -27.10 15.06 12.07
N GLN A 114 -26.50 15.60 11.00
CA GLN A 114 -27.24 16.09 9.82
C GLN A 114 -28.10 15.00 9.20
N LEU A 115 -27.55 13.78 9.07
CA LEU A 115 -28.27 12.64 8.51
C LEU A 115 -29.52 12.30 9.32
N ARG A 116 -29.43 12.30 10.67
CA ARG A 116 -30.60 12.08 11.56
C ARG A 116 -31.64 13.16 11.40
N GLU A 117 -31.21 14.41 11.34
CA GLU A 117 -32.11 15.54 11.14
C GLU A 117 -32.88 15.44 9.81
N ASN A 118 -32.18 15.15 8.72
CA ASN A 118 -32.81 15.03 7.40
C ASN A 118 -33.74 13.81 7.32
N VAL A 119 -33.36 12.67 7.90
CA VAL A 119 -34.26 11.51 7.99
C VAL A 119 -35.52 11.84 8.78
N ALA A 120 -35.38 12.47 9.96
CA ALA A 120 -36.53 12.83 10.81
C ALA A 120 -37.49 13.84 10.13
N ARG A 121 -36.98 14.72 9.27
CA ARG A 121 -37.76 15.72 8.54
C ARG A 121 -38.58 15.16 7.37
N ASN A 122 -38.15 14.02 6.81
CA ASN A 122 -38.65 13.52 5.53
C ASN A 122 -39.30 12.14 5.61
N VAL A 123 -38.86 11.27 6.53
CA VAL A 123 -39.41 9.92 6.68
C VAL A 123 -40.58 9.97 7.67
N PRO A 124 -41.82 9.60 7.25
CA PRO A 124 -42.97 9.52 8.15
C PRO A 124 -42.73 8.56 9.32
N ALA A 125 -43.41 8.78 10.45
CA ALA A 125 -43.23 8.01 11.67
C ALA A 125 -43.48 6.50 11.47
N GLU A 126 -44.46 6.15 10.63
CA GLU A 126 -44.82 4.79 10.23
C GLU A 126 -43.72 4.09 9.41
N HIS A 127 -42.81 4.85 8.80
CA HIS A 127 -41.71 4.34 7.98
C HIS A 127 -40.35 4.49 8.66
N MET A 128 -40.27 5.18 9.81
CA MET A 128 -39.01 5.42 10.53
C MET A 128 -38.28 4.14 10.91
N VAL A 129 -39.02 3.04 11.18
CA VAL A 129 -38.45 1.71 11.44
C VAL A 129 -37.60 1.18 10.28
N ARG A 130 -37.82 1.67 9.06
CA ARG A 130 -37.08 1.31 7.85
C ARG A 130 -35.86 2.19 7.60
N ALA A 131 -35.61 3.23 8.38
CA ALA A 131 -34.46 4.12 8.22
C ALA A 131 -33.51 3.99 9.42
N ARG A 132 -32.41 3.25 9.26
CA ARG A 132 -31.40 3.03 10.30
C ARG A 132 -30.16 3.85 9.99
N ILE A 133 -29.71 4.66 10.94
CA ILE A 133 -28.53 5.50 10.77
C ILE A 133 -27.38 4.92 11.59
N ARG A 134 -26.25 4.62 10.94
CA ARG A 134 -25.08 4.01 11.59
C ARG A 134 -23.78 4.61 11.06
N ALA A 135 -22.79 4.72 11.95
CA ALA A 135 -21.43 5.07 11.54
C ALA A 135 -20.81 3.94 10.71
N LEU A 136 -20.14 4.27 9.62
CA LEU A 136 -19.34 3.34 8.82
C LEU A 136 -18.08 4.03 8.29
N SER A 137 -16.92 3.50 8.66
CA SER A 137 -15.60 3.81 8.11
C SER A 137 -15.15 2.67 7.21
N TRP A 138 -15.17 2.91 5.90
CA TRP A 138 -14.87 1.88 4.89
C TRP A 138 -13.58 1.12 5.17
N GLY A 139 -13.61 -0.20 4.97
CA GLY A 139 -12.46 -1.08 5.15
C GLY A 139 -12.05 -1.31 6.61
N LEU A 140 -12.63 -0.58 7.58
CA LEU A 140 -12.31 -0.70 9.00
C LEU A 140 -13.43 -1.40 9.79
N ASP A 141 -14.67 -0.93 9.67
CA ASP A 141 -15.80 -1.40 10.50
C ASP A 141 -16.92 -2.09 9.69
N HIS A 142 -16.78 -2.16 8.36
CA HIS A 142 -17.70 -2.84 7.45
C HIS A 142 -18.09 -4.28 7.85
N GLU A 143 -17.21 -5.02 8.53
CA GLU A 143 -17.49 -6.38 9.03
C GLU A 143 -18.57 -6.42 10.15
N GLN A 144 -18.90 -5.27 10.76
CA GLN A 144 -19.98 -5.11 11.74
C GLN A 144 -21.38 -4.91 11.10
N PHE A 145 -21.44 -4.96 9.77
CA PHE A 145 -22.66 -4.88 8.98
C PHE A 145 -22.93 -6.23 8.32
N PRO A 146 -24.20 -6.63 8.17
CA PRO A 146 -24.54 -7.87 7.47
C PRO A 146 -24.06 -7.81 6.01
N SER A 147 -23.67 -8.94 5.45
CA SER A 147 -23.43 -9.09 4.02
C SER A 147 -24.74 -9.39 3.28
N GLY A 148 -24.77 -9.19 1.96
CA GLY A 148 -25.88 -9.64 1.13
C GLY A 148 -27.05 -8.65 1.07
N TYR A 149 -26.77 -7.36 1.19
CA TYR A 149 -27.76 -6.31 0.90
C TYR A 149 -28.28 -6.46 -0.52
N ASP A 150 -29.60 -6.35 -0.73
CA ASP A 150 -30.20 -6.44 -2.07
C ASP A 150 -29.72 -5.28 -2.94
N VAL A 151 -29.64 -4.07 -2.35
CA VAL A 151 -29.18 -2.86 -3.02
C VAL A 151 -28.12 -2.12 -2.19
N ILE A 152 -27.04 -1.69 -2.85
CA ILE A 152 -26.01 -0.83 -2.25
C ILE A 152 -25.97 0.47 -3.05
N LEU A 153 -26.03 1.60 -2.37
CA LEU A 153 -26.10 2.93 -2.96
C LEU A 153 -24.85 3.74 -2.58
N GLY A 154 -24.39 4.58 -3.50
CA GLY A 154 -23.34 5.56 -3.24
C GLY A 154 -23.38 6.69 -4.26
N ALA A 155 -23.37 7.93 -3.79
CA ALA A 155 -23.41 9.12 -4.63
C ALA A 155 -22.24 10.05 -4.30
N ASP A 156 -21.39 10.29 -5.29
CA ASP A 156 -20.18 11.11 -5.23
C ASP A 156 -19.12 10.70 -4.20
N ILE A 157 -19.06 9.42 -3.83
CA ILE A 157 -18.22 8.90 -2.73
C ILE A 157 -16.72 8.72 -3.05
N ILE A 158 -16.22 9.35 -4.11
CA ILE A 158 -14.87 9.15 -4.67
C ILE A 158 -14.07 10.47 -4.63
N TYR A 159 -13.18 10.59 -3.64
CA TYR A 159 -12.41 11.83 -3.39
C TYR A 159 -10.89 11.61 -3.24
N LEU A 160 -10.50 10.60 -2.46
CA LEU A 160 -9.11 10.30 -2.13
C LEU A 160 -8.73 8.92 -2.68
N ARG A 161 -7.65 8.84 -3.45
CA ARG A 161 -7.21 7.56 -4.04
C ARG A 161 -6.85 6.53 -2.98
N ASP A 162 -6.38 6.97 -1.82
CA ASP A 162 -6.02 6.11 -0.68
C ASP A 162 -7.24 5.36 -0.09
N THR A 163 -8.46 5.86 -0.30
CA THR A 163 -9.68 5.19 0.18
C THR A 163 -10.23 4.16 -0.80
N TYR A 164 -9.66 4.04 -2.01
CA TYR A 164 -10.16 3.10 -3.04
C TYR A 164 -10.12 1.64 -2.57
N PRO A 165 -9.01 1.13 -1.99
CA PRO A 165 -8.97 -0.26 -1.52
C PRO A 165 -9.97 -0.50 -0.38
N LEU A 166 -10.17 0.49 0.48
CA LEU A 166 -11.10 0.43 1.62
C LEU A 166 -12.56 0.37 1.15
N LEU A 167 -12.92 1.21 0.18
CA LEU A 167 -14.24 1.20 -0.45
C LEU A 167 -14.49 -0.11 -1.20
N LEU A 168 -13.51 -0.60 -1.98
CA LEU A 168 -13.63 -1.89 -2.67
C LEU A 168 -13.86 -3.05 -1.70
N ARG A 169 -13.10 -3.12 -0.61
CA ARG A 169 -13.29 -4.14 0.44
C ARG A 169 -14.69 -4.06 1.05
N THR A 170 -15.17 -2.85 1.29
CA THR A 170 -16.51 -2.59 1.84
C THR A 170 -17.61 -3.06 0.88
N LEU A 171 -17.54 -2.67 -0.40
CA LEU A 171 -18.47 -3.13 -1.44
C LEU A 171 -18.45 -4.65 -1.59
N GLN A 172 -17.28 -5.29 -1.51
CA GLN A 172 -17.14 -6.73 -1.59
C GLN A 172 -17.82 -7.44 -0.41
N HIS A 173 -17.66 -6.95 0.81
CA HIS A 173 -18.30 -7.52 1.99
C HIS A 173 -19.82 -7.37 1.98
N LEU A 174 -20.31 -6.15 1.69
CA LEU A 174 -21.73 -5.83 1.73
C LEU A 174 -22.52 -6.51 0.61
N SER A 175 -21.88 -6.78 -0.53
CA SER A 175 -22.54 -7.44 -1.67
C SER A 175 -22.60 -8.97 -1.54
N GLY A 176 -23.76 -9.52 -1.90
CA GLY A 176 -24.00 -10.93 -2.15
C GLY A 176 -24.13 -11.24 -3.66
N PRO A 177 -24.40 -12.50 -4.04
CA PRO A 177 -24.51 -12.92 -5.44
C PRO A 177 -25.60 -12.20 -6.23
N SER A 178 -26.68 -11.79 -5.56
CA SER A 178 -27.86 -11.15 -6.15
C SER A 178 -27.86 -9.62 -6.00
N SER A 179 -26.85 -9.07 -5.31
CA SER A 179 -26.81 -7.65 -4.99
C SER A 179 -26.62 -6.80 -6.23
N THR A 180 -27.37 -5.70 -6.29
CA THR A 180 -27.19 -4.64 -7.27
C THR A 180 -26.64 -3.41 -6.58
N ILE A 181 -25.56 -2.84 -7.11
CA ILE A 181 -24.89 -1.68 -6.55
C ILE A 181 -25.09 -0.52 -7.54
N TYR A 182 -25.59 0.61 -7.09
CA TYR A 182 -25.68 1.83 -7.89
C TYR A 182 -24.71 2.87 -7.36
N LEU A 183 -23.78 3.29 -8.23
CA LEU A 183 -22.78 4.30 -7.92
C LEU A 183 -22.93 5.45 -8.92
N ALA A 184 -23.24 6.64 -8.42
CA ALA A 184 -23.24 7.87 -9.20
C ALA A 184 -22.03 8.73 -8.81
N SER A 185 -21.34 9.32 -9.78
CA SER A 185 -20.18 10.18 -9.50
C SER A 185 -19.98 11.21 -10.60
N LYS A 186 -19.56 12.42 -10.22
CA LYS A 186 -19.01 13.38 -11.20
C LYS A 186 -17.59 12.96 -11.56
N MET A 187 -17.28 12.85 -12.86
CA MET A 187 -16.04 12.26 -13.36
C MET A 187 -14.87 13.27 -13.30
N ARG A 188 -14.41 13.54 -12.07
CA ARG A 188 -13.32 14.48 -11.75
C ARG A 188 -11.94 13.86 -11.99
N GLN A 189 -11.05 14.58 -12.65
CA GLN A 189 -9.69 14.09 -12.98
C GLN A 189 -8.78 14.08 -11.75
N GLU A 190 -8.87 15.11 -10.92
CA GLU A 190 -8.10 15.32 -9.69
C GLU A 190 -8.29 14.19 -8.68
N HIS A 191 -9.49 13.62 -8.60
CA HIS A 191 -9.76 12.47 -7.74
C HIS A 191 -9.35 11.15 -8.40
N GLY A 192 -9.16 11.11 -9.72
CA GLY A 192 -8.93 9.86 -10.45
C GLY A 192 -10.21 9.03 -10.57
N THR A 193 -11.35 9.70 -10.77
CA THR A 193 -12.67 9.04 -10.80
C THR A 193 -12.77 8.02 -11.93
N ALA A 194 -12.27 8.37 -13.12
CA ALA A 194 -12.20 7.45 -14.26
C ALA A 194 -11.32 6.23 -13.97
N GLU A 195 -10.18 6.40 -13.29
CA GLU A 195 -9.34 5.27 -12.87
C GLU A 195 -10.11 4.30 -11.97
N PHE A 196 -10.89 4.81 -11.01
CA PHE A 196 -11.71 3.98 -10.15
C PHE A 196 -12.76 3.20 -10.94
N PHE A 197 -13.62 3.89 -11.71
CA PHE A 197 -14.76 3.25 -12.38
C PHE A 197 -14.40 2.43 -13.61
N GLU A 198 -13.36 2.81 -14.35
CA GLU A 198 -13.00 2.17 -15.63
C GLU A 198 -11.88 1.15 -15.45
N THR A 199 -11.05 1.28 -14.41
CA THR A 199 -9.87 0.41 -14.23
C THR A 199 -9.92 -0.43 -12.96
N LEU A 200 -10.27 0.13 -11.80
CA LEU A 200 -10.20 -0.59 -10.52
C LEU A 200 -11.46 -1.39 -10.22
N LEU A 201 -12.62 -0.76 -10.22
CA LEU A 201 -13.91 -1.38 -9.93
C LEU A 201 -14.21 -2.56 -10.87
N PRO A 202 -13.94 -2.50 -12.20
CA PRO A 202 -14.17 -3.61 -13.10
C PRO A 202 -13.25 -4.82 -12.84
N ARG A 203 -12.15 -4.68 -12.09
CA ARG A 203 -11.33 -5.84 -11.68
C ARG A 203 -12.08 -6.76 -10.72
N HIS A 204 -13.02 -6.22 -9.96
CA HIS A 204 -13.73 -6.92 -8.89
C HIS A 204 -15.21 -7.17 -9.23
N PHE A 205 -15.84 -6.28 -10.00
CA PHE A 205 -17.28 -6.32 -10.28
C PHE A 205 -17.59 -6.30 -11.77
N ALA A 206 -18.79 -6.75 -12.14
CA ALA A 206 -19.36 -6.44 -13.45
C ALA A 206 -19.94 -5.03 -13.36
N CYS A 207 -19.39 -4.12 -14.15
CA CYS A 207 -19.78 -2.71 -14.14
C CYS A 207 -20.40 -2.35 -15.49
N GLU A 208 -21.54 -1.70 -15.44
CA GLU A 208 -22.29 -1.21 -16.59
C GLU A 208 -22.58 0.27 -16.37
N LEU A 209 -22.16 1.11 -17.31
CA LEU A 209 -22.55 2.51 -17.34
C LEU A 209 -24.02 2.57 -17.81
N VAL A 210 -24.94 2.90 -16.90
CA VAL A 210 -26.38 2.91 -17.19
C VAL A 210 -26.90 4.29 -17.58
N GLN A 211 -26.22 5.36 -17.14
CA GLN A 211 -26.54 6.73 -17.54
C GLN A 211 -25.29 7.60 -17.53
N ARG A 212 -25.24 8.52 -18.49
CA ARG A 212 -24.18 9.52 -18.63
C ARG A 212 -24.81 10.88 -18.92
N ASP A 213 -24.56 11.83 -18.04
CA ASP A 213 -24.82 13.24 -18.29
C ASP A 213 -23.51 13.89 -18.74
N GLU A 214 -23.44 14.31 -20.01
CA GLU A 214 -22.27 14.98 -20.56
C GLU A 214 -22.15 16.44 -20.10
N GLN A 215 -23.26 17.11 -19.79
CA GLN A 215 -23.26 18.51 -19.38
C GLN A 215 -22.71 18.64 -17.96
N GLU A 216 -23.23 17.82 -17.05
CA GLU A 216 -22.78 17.83 -15.65
C GLU A 216 -21.56 16.94 -15.39
N ASN A 217 -21.13 16.19 -16.41
CA ASN A 217 -20.04 15.23 -16.35
C ASN A 217 -20.28 14.15 -15.28
N ILE A 218 -21.53 13.69 -15.13
CA ILE A 218 -21.93 12.70 -14.13
C ILE A 218 -22.19 11.36 -14.82
N SER A 219 -21.70 10.28 -14.20
CA SER A 219 -21.93 8.92 -14.65
C SER A 219 -22.63 8.12 -13.55
N ILE A 220 -23.60 7.30 -13.93
CA ILE A 220 -24.26 6.32 -13.06
C ILE A 220 -23.89 4.93 -13.54
N TYR A 221 -23.32 4.14 -12.63
CA TYR A 221 -22.94 2.77 -12.87
C TYR A 221 -23.86 1.81 -12.12
N ARG A 222 -24.38 0.82 -12.83
CA ARG A 222 -24.95 -0.39 -12.26
C ARG A 222 -23.85 -1.42 -12.13
N VAL A 223 -23.63 -1.90 -10.92
CA VAL A 223 -22.51 -2.76 -10.57
C VAL A 223 -23.07 -4.01 -9.92
N THR A 224 -22.69 -5.18 -10.42
CA THR A 224 -23.09 -6.48 -9.85
C THR A 224 -21.84 -7.27 -9.52
N ARG A 225 -21.96 -8.21 -8.57
CA ARG A 225 -20.85 -9.15 -8.36
C ARG A 225 -20.58 -9.86 -9.67
N ARG A 226 -19.34 -9.73 -10.15
CA ARG A 226 -18.87 -10.55 -11.26
C ARG A 226 -18.99 -12.00 -10.79
N GLY A 227 -19.67 -12.86 -11.55
CA GLY A 227 -19.37 -14.29 -11.50
C GLY A 227 -17.85 -14.39 -11.64
N TRP A 228 -17.18 -14.84 -10.58
CA TRP A 228 -15.82 -14.38 -10.33
C TRP A 228 -14.87 -14.75 -11.50
N PRO A 229 -13.96 -13.85 -11.95
CA PRO A 229 -13.01 -14.08 -13.05
C PRO A 229 -12.26 -15.43 -13.10
N TRP A 230 -12.14 -16.19 -12.01
CA TRP A 230 -11.57 -17.55 -12.02
C TRP A 230 -12.48 -18.63 -12.61
N LEU A 231 -13.74 -18.31 -12.90
CA LEU A 231 -14.53 -19.11 -13.85
C LEU A 231 -13.88 -19.10 -15.26
N ARG A 232 -12.99 -18.14 -15.54
CA ARG A 232 -12.16 -18.09 -16.76
C ARG A 232 -10.79 -18.78 -16.62
N SER A 233 -10.45 -19.39 -15.47
CA SER A 233 -9.24 -20.25 -15.32
C SER A 233 -9.38 -21.62 -16.02
N GLY A 234 -10.14 -21.65 -17.11
CA GLY A 234 -10.68 -22.82 -17.78
C GLY A 234 -12.13 -23.08 -17.33
N PRO A 235 -13.13 -23.10 -18.24
CA PRO A 235 -14.56 -23.17 -17.91
C PRO A 235 -15.00 -24.40 -17.08
N GLY A 236 -14.13 -25.38 -16.87
CA GLY A 236 -14.42 -26.57 -16.06
C GLY A 236 -14.08 -26.46 -14.56
N ARG A 237 -13.10 -25.65 -14.13
CA ARG A 237 -12.54 -25.77 -12.78
C ARG A 237 -13.29 -25.00 -11.69
N GLY A 238 -13.70 -23.77 -11.97
CA GLY A 238 -14.55 -23.02 -11.03
C GLY A 238 -15.92 -23.69 -10.89
N ARG A 239 -16.46 -24.22 -11.99
CA ARG A 239 -17.67 -25.05 -11.99
C ARG A 239 -17.48 -26.31 -11.13
N LYS A 240 -16.41 -27.08 -11.37
CA LYS A 240 -16.09 -28.28 -10.57
C LYS A 240 -15.92 -27.97 -9.08
N ALA A 241 -15.25 -26.86 -8.73
CA ALA A 241 -15.08 -26.45 -7.34
C ALA A 241 -16.45 -26.17 -6.69
N LEU A 242 -17.32 -25.41 -7.36
CA LEU A 242 -18.65 -25.10 -6.85
C LEU A 242 -19.57 -26.33 -6.78
N GLU A 243 -19.52 -27.22 -7.77
CA GLU A 243 -20.23 -28.51 -7.75
C GLU A 243 -19.76 -29.39 -6.59
N THR A 244 -18.46 -29.42 -6.31
CA THR A 244 -17.86 -30.22 -5.23
C THR A 244 -18.31 -29.76 -3.84
N PHE A 245 -18.56 -28.45 -3.67
CA PHE A 245 -18.93 -27.87 -2.37
C PHE A 245 -20.36 -27.30 -2.35
N GLY A 246 -21.25 -27.76 -3.23
CA GLY A 246 -22.67 -27.37 -3.18
C GLY A 246 -22.91 -25.86 -3.29
N ASN A 247 -22.15 -25.16 -4.15
CA ASN A 247 -22.11 -23.70 -4.27
C ASN A 247 -21.65 -22.94 -3.01
N ASP A 248 -20.99 -23.60 -2.04
CA ASP A 248 -20.26 -22.91 -0.99
C ASP A 248 -19.01 -22.24 -1.58
N PHE A 249 -19.12 -20.95 -1.82
CA PHE A 249 -18.08 -20.13 -2.42
C PHE A 249 -16.80 -20.06 -1.58
N LYS A 250 -16.90 -20.07 -0.24
CA LYS A 250 -15.72 -20.01 0.64
C LYS A 250 -14.93 -21.31 0.53
N GLN A 251 -15.61 -22.45 0.57
CA GLN A 251 -14.95 -23.75 0.43
C GLN A 251 -14.40 -23.97 -0.98
N ALA A 252 -15.12 -23.53 -2.01
CA ALA A 252 -14.65 -23.59 -3.39
C ALA A 252 -13.40 -22.72 -3.62
N GLU A 253 -13.34 -21.53 -3.03
CA GLU A 253 -12.15 -20.67 -3.08
C GLU A 253 -10.95 -21.30 -2.37
N VAL A 254 -11.13 -21.79 -1.14
CA VAL A 254 -10.08 -22.51 -0.39
C VAL A 254 -9.58 -23.71 -1.19
N TRP A 255 -10.48 -24.46 -1.82
CA TRP A 255 -10.11 -25.59 -2.67
C TRP A 255 -9.35 -25.16 -3.92
N LEU A 256 -9.80 -24.12 -4.63
CA LEU A 256 -9.11 -23.58 -5.80
C LEU A 256 -7.70 -23.08 -5.46
N HIS A 257 -7.52 -22.42 -4.31
CA HIS A 257 -6.22 -22.03 -3.81
C HIS A 257 -5.32 -23.24 -3.54
N LYS A 258 -5.84 -24.27 -2.87
CA LYS A 258 -5.10 -25.53 -2.64
C LYS A 258 -4.73 -26.21 -3.96
N GLN A 259 -5.61 -26.22 -4.96
CA GLN A 259 -5.31 -26.78 -6.27
C GLN A 259 -4.26 -25.95 -7.02
N ALA A 260 -4.37 -24.61 -7.01
CA ALA A 260 -3.39 -23.73 -7.64
C ALA A 260 -1.99 -23.93 -7.03
N GLN A 261 -1.91 -24.12 -5.71
CA GLN A 261 -0.66 -24.44 -5.04
C GLN A 261 -0.10 -25.79 -5.51
N LYS A 262 -0.94 -26.84 -5.52
CA LYS A 262 -0.55 -28.18 -5.96
C LYS A 262 -0.09 -28.20 -7.43
N GLU A 263 -0.81 -27.52 -8.31
CA GLU A 263 -0.46 -27.40 -9.73
C GLU A 263 0.81 -26.57 -9.92
N GLY A 264 0.96 -25.49 -9.16
CA GLY A 264 2.17 -24.67 -9.13
C GLY A 264 3.40 -25.50 -8.80
N TRP A 265 3.35 -26.27 -7.71
CA TRP A 265 4.43 -27.20 -7.33
C TRP A 265 4.68 -28.31 -8.36
N SER A 266 3.62 -28.86 -8.97
CA SER A 266 3.77 -29.86 -10.03
C SER A 266 4.45 -29.28 -11.27
N LYS A 267 4.11 -28.06 -11.68
CA LYS A 267 4.75 -27.36 -12.79
C LYS A 267 6.18 -26.95 -12.45
N ALA A 268 6.41 -26.40 -11.25
CA ALA A 268 7.73 -26.05 -10.77
C ALA A 268 8.68 -27.26 -10.82
N SER A 269 8.24 -28.42 -10.35
CA SER A 269 9.02 -29.67 -10.42
C SER A 269 9.34 -30.09 -11.86
N LYS A 270 8.44 -29.87 -12.81
CA LYS A 270 8.65 -30.19 -14.24
C LYS A 270 9.57 -29.22 -14.97
N LEU A 271 9.57 -27.95 -14.54
CA LEU A 271 10.36 -26.88 -15.14
C LEU A 271 11.70 -26.68 -14.43
N GLN A 272 11.89 -27.30 -13.26
CA GLN A 272 13.13 -27.27 -12.51
C GLN A 272 14.32 -27.74 -13.37
N GLY A 273 15.44 -27.05 -13.26
CA GLY A 273 16.66 -27.31 -14.04
C GLY A 273 16.69 -26.63 -15.41
N ARG A 274 15.57 -26.04 -15.88
CA ARG A 274 15.62 -25.18 -17.07
C ARG A 274 16.44 -23.93 -16.79
N LYS A 275 17.18 -23.49 -17.80
CA LYS A 275 18.09 -22.35 -17.70
C LYS A 275 17.31 -21.04 -17.51
N ALA A 276 17.39 -20.46 -16.32
CA ALA A 276 16.82 -19.16 -15.98
C ALA A 276 17.95 -18.13 -15.80
N LYS A 277 18.33 -17.44 -16.88
CA LYS A 277 19.36 -16.39 -16.85
C LYS A 277 18.81 -14.96 -16.91
N GLU A 278 17.57 -14.81 -17.38
CA GLU A 278 16.86 -13.53 -17.35
C GLU A 278 16.26 -13.30 -15.96
N GLY A 279 15.69 -12.12 -15.71
CA GLY A 279 15.09 -11.80 -14.42
C GLY A 279 15.26 -10.35 -14.01
N LEU A 280 15.21 -10.10 -12.70
CA LEU A 280 15.35 -8.77 -12.12
C LEU A 280 16.16 -8.79 -10.83
N ILE A 281 16.88 -7.69 -10.64
CA ILE A 281 17.37 -7.24 -9.34
C ILE A 281 16.32 -6.33 -8.72
N GLY A 282 15.94 -6.61 -7.48
CA GLY A 282 15.09 -5.75 -6.65
C GLY A 282 15.87 -5.16 -5.50
N VAL A 283 15.77 -3.85 -5.29
CA VAL A 283 16.42 -3.12 -4.19
C VAL A 283 15.37 -2.40 -3.35
N LEU A 284 15.38 -2.66 -2.05
CA LEU A 284 14.50 -2.06 -1.06
C LEU A 284 15.34 -1.41 0.05
N LEU A 285 15.13 -0.11 0.30
CA LEU A 285 15.75 0.62 1.41
C LEU A 285 14.66 0.99 2.42
N GLU A 286 14.88 0.68 3.70
CA GLU A 286 14.02 1.07 4.81
C GLU A 286 14.87 1.55 5.99
N GLY A 287 14.82 2.85 6.29
CA GLY A 287 15.59 3.43 7.39
C GLY A 287 17.10 3.24 7.21
N ASN A 288 17.72 2.51 8.13
CA ASN A 288 19.15 2.18 8.15
C ASN A 288 19.45 0.77 7.60
N ALA A 289 18.48 0.13 6.94
CA ALA A 289 18.65 -1.19 6.34
C ALA A 289 18.30 -1.20 4.85
N ALA A 290 18.89 -2.14 4.12
CA ALA A 290 18.65 -2.36 2.70
C ALA A 290 18.65 -3.85 2.35
N VAL A 291 17.79 -4.23 1.41
CA VAL A 291 17.75 -5.54 0.78
C VAL A 291 18.02 -5.38 -0.70
N MET A 292 18.88 -6.22 -1.25
CA MET A 292 19.04 -6.42 -2.68
C MET A 292 18.83 -7.89 -3.02
N VAL A 293 17.91 -8.20 -3.92
CA VAL A 293 17.55 -9.58 -4.28
C VAL A 293 17.62 -9.81 -5.78
N GLU A 294 18.07 -11.00 -6.19
CA GLU A 294 18.00 -11.49 -7.56
C GLU A 294 16.97 -12.61 -7.68
N VAL A 295 15.99 -12.42 -8.57
CA VAL A 295 15.03 -13.45 -8.96
C VAL A 295 15.12 -13.64 -10.47
N ASN A 296 15.36 -14.88 -10.90
CA ASN A 296 15.50 -15.21 -12.32
C ASN A 296 14.24 -15.85 -12.90
N CYS A 297 14.08 -15.71 -14.22
CA CYS A 297 13.13 -16.40 -15.08
C CYS A 297 13.80 -16.86 -16.38
N GLU A 298 13.08 -17.59 -17.24
CA GLU A 298 13.62 -18.08 -18.51
C GLU A 298 13.75 -16.96 -19.55
N THR A 299 12.75 -16.06 -19.64
CA THR A 299 12.69 -15.02 -20.67
C THR A 299 12.59 -13.60 -20.12
N ASP A 300 13.01 -12.62 -20.91
CA ASP A 300 12.87 -11.20 -20.62
C ASP A 300 11.41 -10.71 -20.70
N PHE A 301 10.57 -11.38 -21.50
CA PHE A 301 9.12 -11.17 -21.53
C PHE A 301 8.48 -11.41 -20.16
N VAL A 302 8.86 -12.50 -19.47
CA VAL A 302 8.40 -12.76 -18.10
C VAL A 302 9.01 -11.78 -17.10
N ALA A 303 10.28 -11.39 -17.26
CA ALA A 303 10.92 -10.40 -16.39
C ALA A 303 10.16 -9.06 -16.37
N ARG A 304 9.58 -8.65 -17.51
CA ARG A 304 8.77 -7.41 -17.62
C ARG A 304 7.32 -7.57 -17.15
N ASN A 305 6.85 -8.81 -16.94
CA ASN A 305 5.48 -9.08 -16.53
C ASN A 305 5.17 -8.52 -15.14
N THR A 306 4.02 -7.87 -14.97
CA THR A 306 3.61 -7.27 -13.68
C THR A 306 3.56 -8.30 -12.54
N ARG A 307 3.17 -9.54 -12.80
CA ARG A 307 3.13 -10.59 -11.76
C ARG A 307 4.53 -11.02 -11.32
N PHE A 308 5.48 -11.07 -12.24
CA PHE A 308 6.87 -11.34 -11.91
C PHE A 308 7.47 -10.19 -11.11
N ARG A 309 7.25 -8.94 -11.55
CA ARG A 309 7.65 -7.73 -10.80
C ARG A 309 7.09 -7.75 -9.36
N GLN A 310 5.82 -8.11 -9.17
CA GLN A 310 5.19 -8.27 -7.86
C GLN A 310 5.84 -9.38 -7.01
N LEU A 311 6.21 -10.51 -7.62
CA LEU A 311 6.94 -11.56 -6.92
C LEU A 311 8.28 -11.04 -6.37
N VAL A 312 9.07 -10.34 -7.19
CA VAL A 312 10.36 -9.77 -6.74
C VAL A 312 10.17 -8.78 -5.59
N GLN A 313 9.13 -7.95 -5.66
CA GLN A 313 8.76 -7.04 -4.58
C GLN A 313 8.40 -7.77 -3.28
N GLN A 314 7.55 -8.80 -3.36
CA GLN A 314 7.15 -9.61 -2.20
C GLN A 314 8.35 -10.31 -1.55
N VAL A 315 9.29 -10.79 -2.36
CA VAL A 315 10.53 -11.39 -1.88
C VAL A 315 11.38 -10.35 -1.13
N ALA A 316 11.60 -9.17 -1.72
CA ALA A 316 12.39 -8.11 -1.08
C ALA A 316 11.77 -7.67 0.27
N VAL A 317 10.46 -7.49 0.31
CA VAL A 317 9.71 -7.12 1.53
C VAL A 317 9.77 -8.24 2.58
N GLY A 318 9.60 -9.50 2.17
CA GLY A 318 9.71 -10.66 3.06
C GLY A 318 11.09 -10.74 3.72
N ILE A 319 12.16 -10.56 2.94
CA ILE A 319 13.54 -10.54 3.47
C ILE A 319 13.73 -9.38 4.46
N MET A 320 13.26 -8.18 4.12
CA MET A 320 13.37 -7.01 4.99
C MET A 320 12.69 -7.27 6.35
N ALA A 321 11.48 -7.81 6.35
CA ALA A 321 10.74 -8.11 7.58
C ALA A 321 11.41 -9.20 8.45
N HIS A 322 12.07 -10.19 7.84
CA HIS A 322 12.77 -11.24 8.57
C HIS A 322 14.10 -10.81 9.19
N HIS A 323 14.70 -9.74 8.68
CA HIS A 323 16.00 -9.24 9.12
C HIS A 323 15.94 -7.86 9.80
N GLN A 324 14.75 -7.33 10.08
CA GLN A 324 14.58 -6.32 11.11
C GLN A 324 14.86 -6.96 12.49
N ASP A 325 16.13 -7.23 12.79
CA ASP A 325 16.56 -7.61 14.13
C ASP A 325 16.12 -6.49 15.09
N ALA A 326 15.23 -6.83 16.01
CA ALA A 326 14.52 -5.89 16.88
C ALA A 326 15.49 -4.98 17.67
N GLY A 327 15.65 -3.73 17.23
CA GLY A 327 16.03 -2.59 18.05
C GLY A 327 17.39 -2.64 18.76
N LYS A 328 18.29 -3.56 18.42
CA LYS A 328 19.65 -3.56 19.02
C LYS A 328 20.51 -2.48 18.36
N PRO A 329 21.14 -1.58 19.14
CA PRO A 329 22.08 -0.62 18.58
C PRO A 329 23.26 -1.38 17.97
N LEU A 330 23.53 -1.12 16.70
CA LEU A 330 24.67 -1.65 15.98
C LEU A 330 25.91 -0.81 16.32
N THR A 331 27.05 -1.47 16.53
CA THR A 331 28.36 -0.80 16.68
C THR A 331 29.11 -0.68 15.35
N THR A 332 28.83 -1.58 14.40
CA THR A 332 29.36 -1.58 13.03
C THR A 332 28.26 -2.01 12.05
N TYR A 333 28.49 -1.87 10.75
CA TYR A 333 27.54 -2.35 9.75
C TYR A 333 27.48 -3.88 9.73
N VAL A 334 26.33 -4.42 9.35
CA VAL A 334 26.12 -5.85 9.15
C VAL A 334 25.78 -6.10 7.70
N LYS A 335 26.51 -7.02 7.05
CA LYS A 335 26.25 -7.48 5.68
C LYS A 335 26.02 -8.99 5.70
N ARG A 336 24.86 -9.46 5.24
CA ARG A 336 24.48 -10.87 5.18
C ARG A 336 24.09 -11.25 3.76
N PHE A 337 24.65 -12.35 3.25
CA PHE A 337 24.24 -12.94 1.98
C PHE A 337 23.34 -14.14 2.24
N LEU A 338 22.23 -14.22 1.52
CA LEU A 338 21.24 -15.29 1.59
C LEU A 338 21.29 -16.08 0.29
N LYS A 339 21.42 -17.40 0.39
CA LYS A 339 21.39 -18.30 -0.77
C LYS A 339 19.96 -18.72 -1.07
N ALA A 340 19.76 -19.37 -2.22
CA ALA A 340 18.46 -19.88 -2.65
C ALA A 340 17.75 -20.72 -1.58
N GLU A 341 18.51 -21.54 -0.84
CA GLU A 341 18.01 -22.39 0.24
C GLU A 341 17.43 -21.57 1.39
N ASP A 342 18.16 -20.56 1.88
CA ASP A 342 17.70 -19.67 2.95
C ASP A 342 16.44 -18.90 2.53
N LEU A 343 16.48 -18.33 1.32
CA LEU A 343 15.36 -17.57 0.74
C LEU A 343 14.09 -18.40 0.62
N SER A 344 14.22 -19.68 0.28
CA SER A 344 13.08 -20.57 0.10
C SER A 344 12.25 -20.80 1.38
N GLN A 345 12.87 -20.62 2.55
CA GLN A 345 12.27 -20.84 3.87
C GLN A 345 11.69 -19.56 4.49
N LEU A 346 12.01 -18.39 3.95
CA LEU A 346 11.45 -17.12 4.41
C LEU A 346 9.97 -17.02 4.06
N LYS A 347 9.23 -16.17 4.77
CA LYS A 347 7.81 -15.95 4.60
C LYS A 347 7.50 -14.56 4.03
N THR A 348 6.40 -14.47 3.30
CA THR A 348 5.79 -13.19 2.92
C THR A 348 5.16 -12.53 4.14
N VAL A 349 5.09 -11.21 4.11
CA VAL A 349 4.31 -10.42 5.05
C VAL A 349 3.23 -9.63 4.28
N PRO A 350 2.01 -9.50 4.83
CA PRO A 350 1.54 -10.02 6.12
C PRO A 350 1.05 -11.48 6.09
N GLU A 351 0.95 -12.13 4.93
CA GLU A 351 0.22 -13.42 4.80
C GLU A 351 0.94 -14.64 5.37
N GLY A 352 2.23 -14.54 5.72
CA GLY A 352 2.99 -15.61 6.37
C GLY A 352 3.26 -16.85 5.51
N ARG A 353 3.16 -16.75 4.19
CA ARG A 353 3.37 -17.88 3.25
C ARG A 353 4.83 -18.01 2.87
N LEU A 354 5.34 -19.22 2.64
CA LEU A 354 6.72 -19.39 2.21
C LEU A 354 6.98 -18.69 0.86
N LEU A 355 8.17 -18.11 0.69
CA LEU A 355 8.58 -17.54 -0.59
C LEU A 355 8.64 -18.62 -1.67
N SER A 356 9.03 -19.85 -1.32
CA SER A 356 9.00 -21.00 -2.25
C SER A 356 7.59 -21.30 -2.77
N ASP A 357 6.55 -21.18 -1.93
CA ASP A 357 5.16 -21.32 -2.35
C ASP A 357 4.73 -20.23 -3.33
N GLN A 358 5.18 -18.98 -3.12
CA GLN A 358 4.87 -17.87 -4.03
C GLN A 358 5.55 -18.05 -5.40
N VAL A 359 6.80 -18.50 -5.40
CA VAL A 359 7.50 -18.85 -6.65
C VAL A 359 6.76 -19.97 -7.37
N ALA A 360 6.37 -21.04 -6.68
CA ALA A 360 5.60 -22.13 -7.28
C ALA A 360 4.26 -21.65 -7.87
N LEU A 361 3.55 -20.74 -7.20
CA LEU A 361 2.33 -20.11 -7.72
C LEU A 361 2.61 -19.25 -8.96
N ALA A 362 3.71 -18.50 -8.97
CA ALA A 362 4.10 -17.67 -10.10
C ALA A 362 4.48 -18.53 -11.31
N ILE A 363 5.27 -19.59 -11.13
CA ILE A 363 5.59 -20.60 -12.15
C ILE A 363 4.31 -21.24 -12.68
N GLY A 364 3.37 -21.60 -11.79
CA GLY A 364 2.11 -22.21 -12.18
C GLY A 364 1.27 -21.34 -13.12
N LYS A 365 1.33 -20.02 -12.91
CA LYS A 365 0.59 -19.00 -13.66
C LYS A 365 1.29 -18.54 -14.94
N LEU A 366 2.60 -18.35 -14.91
CA LEU A 366 3.38 -17.77 -16.01
C LEU A 366 4.00 -18.83 -16.91
N GLY A 367 4.15 -20.07 -16.43
CA GLY A 367 4.57 -21.21 -17.24
C GLY A 367 6.07 -21.30 -17.53
N GLU A 368 6.89 -20.51 -16.85
CA GLU A 368 8.36 -20.55 -16.95
C GLU A 368 8.97 -20.94 -15.61
N ASN A 369 10.16 -21.56 -15.66
CA ASN A 369 10.99 -21.75 -14.49
C ASN A 369 11.38 -20.40 -13.87
N MET A 370 11.38 -20.35 -12.56
CA MET A 370 11.78 -19.17 -11.79
C MET A 370 12.63 -19.61 -10.60
N VAL A 371 13.62 -18.79 -10.25
CA VAL A 371 14.61 -19.13 -9.22
C VAL A 371 14.82 -17.93 -8.29
N LEU A 372 14.65 -18.14 -6.98
CA LEU A 372 15.19 -17.23 -5.96
C LEU A 372 16.68 -17.48 -5.90
N ARG A 373 17.50 -16.60 -6.49
CA ARG A 373 18.91 -16.92 -6.69
C ARG A 373 19.75 -16.57 -5.48
N ARG A 374 19.69 -15.31 -5.08
CA ARG A 374 20.50 -14.76 -3.99
C ARG A 374 19.89 -13.46 -3.49
N ALA A 375 20.19 -13.12 -2.24
CA ALA A 375 19.96 -11.79 -1.72
C ALA A 375 21.13 -11.31 -0.86
N ALA A 376 21.24 -10.00 -0.69
CA ALA A 376 22.07 -9.35 0.29
C ALA A 376 21.18 -8.49 1.17
N TRP A 377 21.37 -8.59 2.48
CA TRP A 377 20.79 -7.70 3.47
C TRP A 377 21.91 -6.92 4.14
N VAL A 378 21.72 -5.61 4.27
CA VAL A 378 22.69 -4.69 4.87
C VAL A 378 21.97 -3.85 5.92
N ALA A 379 22.57 -3.65 7.09
CA ALA A 379 22.14 -2.65 8.05
C ALA A 379 23.34 -1.87 8.59
N VAL A 380 23.12 -0.58 8.88
CA VAL A 380 24.18 0.34 9.31
C VAL A 380 23.86 1.01 10.64
N PRO A 381 24.88 1.32 11.47
CA PRO A 381 24.69 2.08 12.71
C PRO A 381 24.43 3.56 12.43
N SER A 382 24.10 4.32 13.48
CA SER A 382 24.03 5.78 13.39
C SER A 382 25.38 6.38 12.99
N GLY A 383 25.37 7.36 12.09
CA GLY A 383 26.58 7.95 11.49
C GLY A 383 26.99 7.32 10.15
N CYS A 384 26.48 6.12 9.86
CA CYS A 384 26.60 5.49 8.55
C CYS A 384 25.31 5.64 7.73
N TYR A 385 25.43 5.53 6.40
CA TYR A 385 24.31 5.53 5.48
C TYR A 385 24.54 4.54 4.33
N ILE A 386 23.46 4.15 3.65
CA ILE A 386 23.49 3.22 2.52
C ILE A 386 23.16 3.98 1.24
N GLY A 387 24.17 4.16 0.39
CA GLY A 387 23.97 4.58 -1.01
C GLY A 387 23.40 3.42 -1.83
N SER A 388 22.49 3.71 -2.76
CA SER A 388 21.95 2.68 -3.65
C SER A 388 21.69 3.21 -5.06
N TYR A 389 21.79 2.30 -6.03
CA TYR A 389 21.45 2.58 -7.42
C TYR A 389 20.98 1.32 -8.12
N VAL A 390 19.96 1.46 -8.98
CA VAL A 390 19.44 0.40 -9.84
C VAL A 390 19.48 0.88 -11.27
N HIS A 391 20.05 0.08 -12.17
CA HIS A 391 20.14 0.39 -13.59
C HIS A 391 19.20 -0.48 -14.43
N GLY A 392 18.63 0.09 -15.49
CA GLY A 392 17.56 -0.53 -16.26
C GLY A 392 16.22 -0.48 -15.53
N ILE A 393 15.93 0.66 -14.89
CA ILE A 393 14.75 0.85 -14.04
C ILE A 393 13.48 0.56 -14.84
N LEU A 394 12.72 -0.43 -14.39
CA LEU A 394 11.36 -0.63 -14.87
C LEU A 394 10.40 0.25 -14.08
N PRO A 395 9.38 0.85 -14.72
CA PRO A 395 8.32 1.57 -14.00
C PRO A 395 7.75 0.66 -12.92
N THR A 396 7.73 1.13 -11.69
CA THR A 396 6.94 0.48 -10.63
C THR A 396 5.50 0.94 -10.81
N ASP A 397 4.63 0.05 -11.28
CA ASP A 397 3.21 0.37 -11.44
C ASP A 397 2.57 0.48 -10.05
N GLY A 398 2.10 1.68 -9.70
CA GLY A 398 1.25 1.95 -8.53
C GLY A 398 1.94 2.60 -7.32
N PRO A 399 1.20 3.36 -6.50
CA PRO A 399 1.69 3.98 -5.28
C PRO A 399 1.72 2.94 -4.14
N SER A 400 2.69 2.02 -4.17
CA SER A 400 3.06 1.26 -2.97
C SER A 400 3.82 2.18 -2.02
N MET A 401 3.47 2.20 -0.72
CA MET A 401 4.25 2.91 0.31
C MET A 401 5.69 2.38 0.40
N ILE A 402 5.90 1.11 0.04
CA ILE A 402 7.21 0.47 -0.04
C ILE A 402 7.64 0.46 -1.52
N LYS A 403 8.59 1.34 -1.87
CA LYS A 403 9.15 1.42 -3.22
C LYS A 403 10.36 0.50 -3.34
N VAL A 404 10.15 -0.67 -3.95
CA VAL A 404 11.25 -1.53 -4.39
C VAL A 404 11.66 -1.11 -5.80
N ALA A 405 12.91 -0.68 -5.97
CA ALA A 405 13.48 -0.37 -7.28
C ALA A 405 13.83 -1.66 -8.02
N LEU A 406 13.44 -1.79 -9.29
CA LEU A 406 13.61 -3.00 -10.09
C LEU A 406 14.44 -2.71 -11.33
N GLY A 407 15.43 -3.56 -11.65
CA GLY A 407 16.25 -3.39 -12.85
C GLY A 407 17.15 -4.58 -13.15
N LYS A 408 18.08 -4.39 -14.09
CA LYS A 408 19.06 -5.42 -14.49
C LYS A 408 20.28 -5.45 -13.56
N TYR A 409 20.68 -4.29 -13.05
CA TYR A 409 21.81 -4.15 -12.14
C TYR A 409 21.37 -3.44 -10.87
N GLY A 410 21.96 -3.81 -9.75
CA GLY A 410 21.79 -3.12 -8.47
C GLY A 410 23.12 -2.96 -7.75
N ALA A 411 23.27 -1.85 -7.03
CA ALA A 411 24.38 -1.62 -6.13
C ALA A 411 23.91 -1.06 -4.79
N LEU A 412 24.56 -1.51 -3.72
CA LEU A 412 24.50 -0.94 -2.37
C LEU A 412 25.92 -0.51 -2.00
N VAL A 413 26.07 0.68 -1.42
CA VAL A 413 27.37 1.23 -0.99
C VAL A 413 27.25 1.69 0.45
N ILE A 414 28.02 1.09 1.35
CA ILE A 414 28.02 1.40 2.77
C ILE A 414 29.00 2.53 3.00
N CYS A 415 28.52 3.64 3.54
CA CYS A 415 29.31 4.85 3.71
C CYS A 415 29.23 5.36 5.15
N GLU A 416 30.29 6.01 5.60
CA GLU A 416 30.34 6.81 6.82
C GLU A 416 30.53 8.28 6.45
N ALA A 417 29.72 9.16 7.05
CA ALA A 417 29.86 10.60 6.88
C ALA A 417 30.61 11.18 8.09
N LEU A 418 31.73 11.85 7.84
CA LEU A 418 32.48 12.52 8.91
C LEU A 418 31.66 13.72 9.43
N ALA A 419 31.68 13.94 10.75
CA ALA A 419 30.77 14.86 11.47
C ALA A 419 30.80 16.34 11.03
N ASN A 420 31.67 16.73 10.09
CA ASN A 420 31.93 18.11 9.66
C ASN A 420 31.84 18.30 8.13
N SER A 421 30.89 17.66 7.44
CA SER A 421 30.63 17.91 6.00
C SER A 421 29.39 18.79 5.74
N PRO A 422 29.42 20.11 6.04
CA PRO A 422 28.29 20.99 5.74
C PRO A 422 28.10 21.12 4.22
N GLY A 423 26.94 20.68 3.73
CA GLY A 423 26.48 20.91 2.35
C GLY A 423 26.49 19.69 1.41
N THR A 424 26.99 18.52 1.84
CA THR A 424 26.97 17.31 0.99
C THR A 424 25.58 16.67 0.99
N ASN A 425 24.94 16.61 -0.18
CA ASN A 425 23.70 15.86 -0.37
C ASN A 425 24.00 14.35 -0.40
N LEU A 426 23.86 13.68 0.76
CA LEU A 426 24.17 12.25 0.92
C LEU A 426 23.33 11.35 0.00
N VAL A 427 22.10 11.76 -0.35
CA VAL A 427 21.24 11.01 -1.27
C VAL A 427 21.82 11.04 -2.69
N ASP A 428 22.21 12.22 -3.17
CA ASP A 428 22.84 12.34 -4.49
C ASP A 428 24.20 11.63 -4.54
N MET A 429 24.99 11.77 -3.48
CA MET A 429 26.26 11.07 -3.37
C MET A 429 26.10 9.55 -3.38
N GLY A 430 25.19 9.01 -2.55
CA GLY A 430 24.92 7.58 -2.49
C GLY A 430 24.49 7.03 -3.86
N ARG A 431 23.70 7.81 -4.62
CA ARG A 431 23.32 7.47 -5.99
C ARG A 431 24.54 7.45 -6.93
N LYS A 432 25.41 8.47 -6.89
CA LYS A 432 26.62 8.56 -7.71
C LYS A 432 27.60 7.41 -7.44
N LEU A 433 27.76 7.06 -6.16
CA LEU A 433 28.56 5.90 -5.75
C LEU A 433 27.98 4.60 -6.29
N GLY A 434 26.65 4.42 -6.18
CA GLY A 434 25.97 3.28 -6.78
C GLY A 434 26.13 3.22 -8.31
N GLN A 435 26.07 4.37 -9.00
CA GLN A 435 26.35 4.44 -10.45
C GLN A 435 27.77 4.00 -10.77
N HIS A 436 28.75 4.47 -10.00
CA HIS A 436 30.14 4.08 -10.16
C HIS A 436 30.32 2.56 -9.94
N VAL A 437 29.77 1.98 -8.87
CA VAL A 437 29.84 0.53 -8.62
C VAL A 437 29.19 -0.27 -9.75
N VAL A 438 28.03 0.14 -10.25
CA VAL A 438 27.37 -0.54 -11.38
C VAL A 438 28.22 -0.45 -12.65
N GLY A 439 28.74 0.75 -12.97
CA GLY A 439 29.43 1.04 -14.23
C GLY A 439 30.88 0.56 -14.29
N MET A 440 31.62 0.66 -13.19
CA MET A 440 33.05 0.34 -13.10
C MET A 440 33.33 -1.05 -12.52
N ALA A 441 32.31 -1.73 -11.97
CA ALA A 441 32.36 -3.10 -11.46
C ALA A 441 33.64 -3.44 -10.64
N PRO A 442 33.94 -2.67 -9.57
CA PRO A 442 35.08 -2.97 -8.72
C PRO A 442 34.97 -4.35 -8.07
N LEU A 443 36.12 -4.99 -7.84
CA LEU A 443 36.22 -6.31 -7.20
C LEU A 443 36.60 -6.22 -5.71
N SER A 444 37.20 -5.10 -5.30
CA SER A 444 37.56 -4.83 -3.89
C SER A 444 37.49 -3.34 -3.60
N LEU A 445 37.48 -2.96 -2.32
CA LEU A 445 37.41 -1.55 -1.92
C LEU A 445 38.72 -0.79 -2.23
N GLY A 446 39.87 -1.38 -1.90
CA GLY A 446 41.15 -0.68 -1.88
C GLY A 446 41.29 0.25 -0.68
N THR A 447 42.27 1.14 -0.75
CA THR A 447 42.64 2.12 0.28
C THR A 447 42.90 3.48 -0.36
N LEU A 448 42.92 4.55 0.45
CA LEU A 448 43.26 5.89 -0.05
C LEU A 448 44.76 6.07 -0.36
N ASP A 449 45.60 5.13 0.10
CA ASP A 449 47.04 5.11 -0.17
C ASP A 449 47.38 4.42 -1.50
N ASP A 450 46.39 3.77 -2.14
CA ASP A 450 46.58 3.17 -3.46
C ASP A 450 46.72 4.27 -4.53
N GLU A 451 47.72 4.12 -5.40
CA GLU A 451 47.92 5.02 -6.53
C GLU A 451 46.71 4.98 -7.49
N PRO A 452 46.29 6.12 -8.08
CA PRO A 452 45.21 6.15 -9.07
C PRO A 452 45.47 5.19 -10.23
N GLY A 453 44.54 4.25 -10.42
CA GLY A 453 44.59 3.25 -11.47
C GLY A 453 43.92 3.72 -12.76
N GLY A 454 44.17 2.99 -13.85
CA GLY A 454 43.49 3.20 -15.13
C GLY A 454 42.13 2.49 -15.22
N ASN A 455 41.57 2.39 -16.43
CA ASN A 455 40.26 1.76 -16.67
C ASN A 455 40.19 0.26 -16.35
N THR A 456 41.34 -0.40 -16.12
CA THR A 456 41.43 -1.82 -15.74
C THR A 456 41.62 -2.01 -14.24
N GLU A 457 41.63 -0.93 -13.46
CA GLU A 457 41.74 -1.01 -12.01
C GLU A 457 40.54 -1.73 -11.40
N THR A 458 40.79 -2.53 -10.36
CA THR A 458 39.80 -3.39 -9.71
C THR A 458 39.46 -2.94 -8.30
N LYS A 459 40.29 -2.07 -7.70
CA LYS A 459 40.07 -1.45 -6.39
C LYS A 459 39.22 -0.20 -6.54
N MET A 460 38.04 -0.19 -5.93
CA MET A 460 37.04 0.87 -6.05
C MET A 460 37.62 2.28 -5.80
N LEU A 461 38.40 2.47 -4.73
CA LEU A 461 38.94 3.79 -4.39
C LEU A 461 40.01 4.28 -5.38
N ALA A 462 40.73 3.38 -6.03
CA ALA A 462 41.77 3.72 -7.01
C ALA A 462 41.22 3.87 -8.44
N GLN A 463 39.99 3.41 -8.72
CA GLN A 463 39.37 3.53 -10.05
C GLN A 463 39.10 5.00 -10.42
N PRO A 464 39.21 5.36 -11.72
CA PRO A 464 38.73 6.65 -12.21
C PRO A 464 37.25 6.84 -11.86
N PHE A 465 36.89 7.98 -11.27
CA PHE A 465 35.51 8.23 -10.91
C PHE A 465 34.64 8.33 -12.17
N LEU A 466 33.51 7.63 -12.18
CA LEU A 466 32.70 7.42 -13.39
C LEU A 466 32.23 8.75 -14.01
N LEU A 467 31.88 9.73 -13.16
CA LEU A 467 31.36 11.02 -13.60
C LEU A 467 32.46 12.06 -13.81
N GLU A 468 33.64 11.87 -13.21
CA GLU A 468 34.80 12.77 -13.33
C GLU A 468 36.10 11.95 -13.44
N PRO A 469 36.39 11.36 -14.62
CA PRO A 469 37.48 10.39 -14.78
C PRO A 469 38.90 10.93 -14.57
N ASN A 470 39.05 12.25 -14.40
CA ASN A 470 40.32 12.90 -14.11
C ASN A 470 40.79 12.66 -12.66
N LEU A 471 39.89 12.22 -11.78
CA LEU A 471 40.17 11.89 -10.39
C LEU A 471 39.88 10.41 -10.15
N SER A 472 40.64 9.78 -9.26
CA SER A 472 40.19 8.51 -8.67
C SER A 472 38.98 8.73 -7.76
N LEU A 473 38.20 7.68 -7.50
CA LEU A 473 37.06 7.78 -6.60
C LEU A 473 37.48 8.23 -5.18
N GLY A 474 38.59 7.72 -4.67
CA GLY A 474 39.13 8.11 -3.36
C GLY A 474 39.44 9.61 -3.29
N GLN A 475 40.11 10.14 -4.32
CA GLN A 475 40.40 11.58 -4.43
C GLN A 475 39.13 12.43 -4.55
N TYR A 476 38.10 11.92 -5.22
CA TYR A 476 36.80 12.59 -5.29
C TYR A 476 36.12 12.65 -3.92
N LEU A 477 36.16 11.57 -3.14
CA LEU A 477 35.42 11.47 -1.87
C LEU A 477 36.05 12.24 -0.71
N GLN A 478 37.39 12.34 -0.69
CA GLN A 478 38.12 12.94 0.43
C GLN A 478 37.70 14.39 0.75
N PRO A 479 37.54 15.31 -0.22
CA PRO A 479 37.02 16.66 0.04
C PRO A 479 35.56 16.69 0.51
N HIS A 480 34.78 15.66 0.20
CA HIS A 480 33.36 15.56 0.60
C HIS A 480 33.17 14.94 2.00
N GLY A 481 34.25 14.49 2.63
CA GLY A 481 34.24 13.91 3.99
C GLY A 481 33.43 12.62 4.08
N ILE A 482 33.48 11.78 3.04
CA ILE A 482 32.80 10.49 2.97
C ILE A 482 33.82 9.39 2.89
N SER A 483 33.65 8.39 3.75
CA SER A 483 34.41 7.14 3.68
C SER A 483 33.50 6.02 3.18
N VAL A 484 33.94 5.24 2.20
CA VAL A 484 33.23 4.03 1.76
C VAL A 484 33.78 2.87 2.58
N LEU A 485 32.90 2.16 3.29
CA LEU A 485 33.25 1.03 4.13
C LEU A 485 33.16 -0.29 3.38
N ASP A 486 32.20 -0.42 2.46
CA ASP A 486 31.91 -1.65 1.74
C ASP A 486 30.94 -1.41 0.57
N PHE A 487 30.78 -2.40 -0.31
CA PHE A 487 29.76 -2.37 -1.36
C PHE A 487 29.25 -3.76 -1.72
N VAL A 488 28.08 -3.79 -2.36
CA VAL A 488 27.49 -4.98 -2.99
C VAL A 488 27.03 -4.61 -4.38
N ARG A 489 27.40 -5.41 -5.38
CA ARG A 489 26.95 -5.27 -6.76
C ARG A 489 26.31 -6.57 -7.22
N PHE A 490 25.07 -6.52 -7.73
CA PHE A 490 24.46 -7.63 -8.45
C PHE A 490 24.18 -7.25 -9.90
N GLU A 491 24.52 -8.18 -10.79
CA GLU A 491 24.05 -8.21 -12.17
C GLU A 491 23.16 -9.43 -12.38
N CYS A 492 21.95 -9.20 -12.90
CA CYS A 492 21.01 -10.29 -13.18
C CYS A 492 21.60 -11.28 -14.19
N GLY A 493 21.64 -12.56 -13.82
CA GLY A 493 22.10 -13.65 -14.70
C GLY A 493 23.60 -13.92 -14.65
N GLU A 494 24.37 -13.10 -13.93
CA GLU A 494 25.83 -13.22 -13.76
C GLU A 494 26.24 -14.56 -13.14
N ALA A 495 27.24 -15.23 -13.70
CA ALA A 495 27.76 -16.48 -13.15
C ALA A 495 28.31 -16.21 -11.74
N ALA A 496 27.82 -16.93 -10.73
CA ALA A 496 28.20 -16.67 -9.35
C ALA A 496 29.65 -17.08 -9.11
N GLU A 497 30.55 -16.12 -8.93
CA GLU A 497 31.69 -16.29 -8.01
C GLU A 497 31.25 -15.71 -6.68
N LEU A 498 30.87 -16.59 -5.74
CA LEU A 498 30.69 -16.17 -4.35
C LEU A 498 32.10 -16.14 -3.73
N PRO A 499 32.61 -14.99 -3.25
CA PRO A 499 33.79 -15.00 -2.40
C PRO A 499 33.48 -15.87 -1.17
N GLY A 500 34.38 -16.81 -0.86
CA GLY A 500 34.25 -17.72 0.27
C GLY A 500 34.00 -16.92 1.55
N ALA A 501 33.16 -17.47 2.43
CA ALA A 501 32.86 -16.90 3.73
C ALA A 501 34.16 -16.62 4.49
N GLN A 502 34.57 -15.35 4.55
CA GLN A 502 35.40 -14.87 5.64
C GLN A 502 34.43 -14.47 6.75
N GLU A 503 34.22 -15.40 7.68
CA GLU A 503 33.76 -15.04 9.01
C GLU A 503 34.76 -14.02 9.56
N SER A 504 34.31 -12.78 9.74
CA SER A 504 34.98 -11.83 10.59
C SER A 504 35.05 -12.44 11.98
N GLN A 505 36.24 -12.87 12.39
CA GLN A 505 36.50 -13.43 13.71
C GLN A 505 36.02 -12.44 14.78
N GLU A 506 35.14 -12.89 15.67
CA GLU A 506 34.99 -12.31 17.00
C GLU A 506 36.35 -12.46 17.70
N GLU A 507 37.08 -11.36 17.92
CA GLU A 507 38.17 -11.34 18.87
C GLU A 507 37.56 -11.56 20.27
N ASP A 508 37.72 -12.78 20.77
CA ASP A 508 37.43 -13.15 22.15
C ASP A 508 38.13 -12.19 23.12
N ALA A 509 37.34 -11.55 23.96
CA ALA A 509 37.83 -10.79 25.10
C ALA A 509 38.68 -11.68 26.00
N MET A 510 39.94 -11.29 26.21
CA MET A 510 40.86 -11.95 27.14
C MET A 510 40.23 -12.15 28.51
N PRO A 511 40.27 -13.36 29.10
CA PRO A 511 39.81 -13.57 30.46
C PRO A 511 40.81 -12.98 31.46
N LEU A 512 40.26 -12.29 32.46
CA LEU A 512 40.95 -11.74 33.63
C LEU A 512 41.83 -12.79 34.32
N LEU A 513 43.06 -12.37 34.64
CA LEU A 513 44.10 -13.09 35.38
C LEU A 513 43.56 -13.78 36.65
N ALA A 514 43.79 -15.09 36.73
CA ALA A 514 43.64 -15.88 37.95
C ALA A 514 44.70 -15.47 38.99
N SER A 515 44.29 -15.35 40.26
CA SER A 515 45.15 -15.13 41.42
C SER A 515 46.07 -16.34 41.70
N PRO A 516 47.26 -16.15 42.30
CA PRO A 516 48.19 -17.26 42.55
C PRO A 516 47.78 -18.08 43.78
N PRO A 517 48.20 -19.36 43.86
CA PRO A 517 47.85 -20.23 44.98
C PRO A 517 48.69 -19.91 46.21
N ALA A 518 48.04 -19.93 47.37
CA ALA A 518 48.68 -19.99 48.66
C ALA A 518 49.44 -21.31 48.81
N GLN A 519 50.75 -21.24 49.07
CA GLN A 519 51.50 -22.33 49.69
C GLN A 519 51.71 -21.97 51.15
N GLY A 520 51.17 -22.80 52.04
CA GLY A 520 51.51 -22.77 53.45
C GLY A 520 52.79 -23.56 53.71
N VAL A 521 53.71 -22.95 54.46
CA VAL A 521 54.37 -23.48 55.65
C VAL A 521 54.58 -22.31 56.61
#